data_AF-A0A1Y3BCP3-F1
#
_entry.id   AF-A0A1Y3BCP3-F1
#
_cell.length_a   1.000
_cell.length_b   1.000
_cell.length_c   1.000
_cell.angle_alpha   90.00
_cell.angle_beta   90.00
_cell.angle_gamma   90.00
#
_symmetry.space_group_name_H-M   'P 1'
#
loop_
_entity.id
_entity.type
_entity.pdbx_description
1 polymer ?
#
loop_
_entity_poly.entity_id
_entity_poly.type
_entity_poly.pdbx_seq_one_letter_code
_entity_poly.pdbx_strand_id
1 'polypeptide(L)' 'MDEILCLQNTVYLTLDTCYSSSMTSTGQCRIAPIIMCIQDSSQLYDFTVKILFKLHHALPHSTLEGHRERFYNQFKL' A
#
# COMPACT_ATOMS: atom_id res chain seq x y z
N MET A 1 3.49 -4.60 2.18
CA MET A 1 2.51 -3.81 1.41
C MET A 1 1.09 -4.21 1.81
N ASP A 2 0.76 -5.51 1.83
CA ASP A 2 -0.56 -6.03 2.24
C ASP A 2 -1.04 -5.49 3.61
N GLU A 3 -0.16 -5.49 4.63
CA GLU A 3 -0.49 -4.91 5.96
C GLU A 3 -0.76 -3.39 5.92
N ILE A 4 -0.06 -2.64 5.06
CA ILE A 4 -0.27 -1.19 4.90
C ILE A 4 -1.63 -0.92 4.26
N LEU A 5 -2.01 -1.72 3.26
CA LEU A 5 -3.31 -1.66 2.62
C LEU A 5 -4.43 -2.04 3.60
N CYS A 6 -4.20 -3.05 4.45
CA CYS A 6 -5.12 -3.44 5.53
C CYS A 6 -5.32 -2.33 6.56
N LEU A 7 -4.23 -1.70 7.00
CA LEU A 7 -4.27 -0.58 7.94
C LEU A 7 -4.98 0.63 7.33
N GLN A 8 -4.68 0.97 6.07
CA GLN A 8 -5.38 2.02 5.33
C GLN A 8 -6.89 1.80 5.32
N ASN A 9 -7.33 0.58 4.97
CA ASN A 9 -8.75 0.24 4.92
C ASN A 9 -9.41 0.37 6.31
N THR A 10 -8.73 -0.11 7.35
CA THR A 10 -9.22 0.00 8.74
C THR A 10 -9.42 1.46 9.14
N VAL A 11 -8.47 2.33 8.83
CA VAL A 11 -8.57 3.76 9.14
C VAL A 11 -9.75 4.41 8.39
N TYR A 12 -9.95 4.09 7.11
CA TYR A 12 -11.10 4.59 6.35
C TYR A 12 -12.44 4.19 6.97
N LEU A 13 -12.59 2.93 7.37
CA LEU A 13 -13.80 2.45 8.06
C LEU A 13 -14.07 3.26 9.35
N THR A 14 -13.02 3.67 10.07
CA THR A 14 -13.19 4.49 11.28
C THR A 14 -13.64 5.93 11.01
N LEU A 15 -13.36 6.47 9.82
CA LEU A 15 -13.76 7.82 9.42
C LEU A 15 -15.21 7.85 8.96
N ASP A 16 -15.62 6.85 8.17
CA ASP A 16 -17.00 6.69 7.69
C ASP A 16 -17.97 6.46 8.86
N THR A 17 -17.60 5.59 9.80
CA THR A 17 -18.45 5.24 10.95
C THR A 17 -18.73 6.42 11.87
N CYS A 18 -17.79 7.38 11.95
CA CYS A 18 -17.87 8.48 12.91
C CYS A 18 -18.29 9.82 12.28
N TYR A 19 -18.71 9.85 11.00
CA TYR A 19 -18.98 11.08 10.23
C TYR A 19 -17.92 12.17 10.48
N SER A 20 -16.67 11.73 10.65
CA SER A 20 -15.64 12.59 11.21
C SER A 20 -15.08 13.47 10.10
N SER A 21 -15.36 14.77 10.19
CA SER A 21 -14.73 15.73 9.29
C SER A 21 -13.22 15.68 9.51
N SER A 22 -12.48 15.50 8.42
CA SER A 22 -11.02 15.52 8.40
C SER A 22 -10.44 16.83 8.91
N MET A 23 -11.23 17.89 8.99
CA MET A 23 -10.80 19.21 9.48
C MET A 23 -10.90 19.37 11.00
N THR A 24 -11.41 18.37 11.72
CA THR A 24 -11.45 18.37 13.20
C THR A 24 -10.19 17.76 13.80
N SER A 25 -9.84 18.12 15.04
CA SER A 25 -8.70 17.52 15.76
C SER A 25 -8.83 15.99 15.88
N THR A 26 -10.05 15.49 16.14
CA THR A 26 -10.37 14.06 16.18
C THR A 26 -10.20 13.39 14.81
N GLY A 27 -10.62 14.05 13.73
CA GLY A 27 -10.42 13.59 12.36
C GLY A 27 -8.94 13.53 11.97
N GLN A 28 -8.17 14.56 12.31
CA GLN A 28 -6.72 14.61 12.07
C GLN A 28 -5.97 13.51 12.82
N CYS A 29 -6.31 13.24 14.08
CA CYS A 29 -5.74 12.14 14.85
C CYS A 29 -5.98 10.78 14.17
N ARG A 30 -7.19 10.58 13.61
CA ARG A 30 -7.53 9.35 12.86
C ARG A 30 -6.85 9.26 11.50
N ILE A 31 -6.58 10.39 10.84
CA ILE A 31 -5.92 10.43 9.52
C ILE A 31 -4.40 10.34 9.64
N ALA A 32 -3.79 10.72 10.77
CA ALA A 32 -2.34 10.69 10.96
C ALA A 32 -1.67 9.35 10.55
N PRO A 33 -2.23 8.17 10.85
CA PRO A 33 -1.69 6.89 10.36
C PRO A 33 -1.70 6.73 8.83
N ILE A 34 -2.62 7.36 8.10
CA ILE A 34 -2.65 7.32 6.62
C ILE A 34 -1.42 8.00 6.03
N ILE A 35 -0.95 9.08 6.65
CA ILE A 35 0.27 9.79 6.21
C ILE A 35 1.45 8.81 6.25
N MET A 36 1.57 8.05 7.34
CA MET A 36 2.60 7.01 7.49
C MET A 36 2.41 5.89 6.45
N CYS A 37 1.18 5.40 6.24
CA CYS A 37 0.90 4.39 5.22
C CYS A 37 1.34 4.84 3.81
N ILE A 38 1.12 6.11 3.45
CA ILE A 38 1.55 6.66 2.16
C ILE A 38 3.08 6.68 2.04
N GLN A 39 3.76 7.14 3.09
CA GLN A 39 5.23 7.20 3.11
C GLN A 39 5.86 5.81 3.01
N ASP A 40 5.36 4.86 3.80
CA ASP A 40 5.89 3.49 3.84
C ASP A 40 5.58 2.73 2.54
N SER A 41 4.36 2.88 2.00
CA SER A 41 3.99 2.24 0.72
C SER A 41 4.80 2.76 -0.45
N SER A 42 5.13 4.06 -0.47
CA SER A 42 5.97 4.66 -1.51
C SER A 42 7.37 4.04 -1.56
N GLN A 43 8.03 3.92 -0.39
CA GLN A 43 9.36 3.30 -0.33
C GLN A 43 9.32 1.81 -0.68
N LEU A 44 8.33 1.08 -0.16
CA LEU A 44 8.18 -0.35 -0.47
C LEU A 44 7.90 -0.59 -1.94
N TYR A 45 7.12 0.27 -2.59
CA TYR A 45 6.89 0.21 -4.03
C TYR A 45 8.19 0.41 -4.80
N ASP A 46 8.97 1.44 -4.47
CA ASP A 46 10.26 1.72 -5.11
C ASP A 46 11.23 0.53 -4.98
N PHE A 47 11.36 -0.05 -3.78
CA PHE A 47 12.17 -1.26 -3.59
C PHE A 47 11.65 -2.45 -4.40
N THR A 48 10.34 -2.68 -4.39
CA THR A 48 9.72 -3.81 -5.09
C THR A 48 9.97 -3.73 -6.59
N VAL A 49 9.77 -2.56 -7.19
CA VAL A 49 10.03 -2.34 -8.62
C VAL A 49 11.50 -2.55 -8.95
N LYS A 50 12.42 -1.96 -8.17
CA LYS A 50 13.87 -2.13 -8.36
C LYS A 50 14.30 -3.60 -8.28
N ILE A 51 13.77 -4.35 -7.31
CA ILE A 51 14.05 -5.78 -7.16
C ILE A 51 13.49 -6.57 -8.34
N LEU A 52 12.24 -6.30 -8.74
CA LEU A 52 11.59 -7.00 -9.84
C LEU A 52 12.34 -6.79 -11.17
N PHE A 53 12.84 -5.58 -11.44
CA PHE A 53 13.72 -5.30 -12.59
C PHE A 53 15.02 -6.12 -12.54
N LYS A 54 15.69 -6.16 -11.39
CA LYS A 54 16.92 -6.95 -11.23
C LYS A 54 16.66 -8.45 -11.40
N LEU A 55 15.55 -8.96 -10.88
CA LEU A 55 15.16 -10.35 -11.04
C LEU A 55 14.87 -10.70 -12.50
N HIS A 56 14.15 -9.84 -13.23
CA HIS A 56 13.90 -10.05 -14.66
C HIS A 56 15.16 -10.02 -15.51
N HIS A 57 16.23 -9.35 -15.06
CA HIS A 57 17.53 -9.41 -15.71
C HIS A 57 18.24 -10.76 -15.48
N ALA A 58 18.02 -11.41 -14.33
CA ALA A 58 18.74 -12.60 -13.91
C ALA A 58 17.98 -13.93 -14.13
N LEU A 59 16.65 -13.89 -14.23
CA LEU A 59 15.79 -15.08 -14.23
C LEU A 59 14.80 -15.09 -15.40
N PRO A 60 14.42 -16.29 -15.90
CA PRO A 60 13.39 -16.41 -16.93
C PRO A 60 12.03 -15.86 -16.49
N HIS A 61 11.27 -15.38 -17.47
CA HIS A 61 9.96 -14.77 -17.25
C HIS A 61 8.93 -15.69 -16.59
N SER A 62 8.99 -16.99 -16.86
CA SER A 62 8.12 -18.01 -16.26
C SER A 62 8.37 -18.17 -14.76
N THR A 63 9.64 -18.12 -14.32
CA THR A 63 10.00 -18.20 -12.90
C THR A 63 9.42 -17.04 -12.08
N LEU A 64 9.20 -15.88 -12.71
CA LEU A 64 8.72 -14.67 -12.05
C LEU A 64 7.21 -14.43 -12.21
N GLU A 65 6.47 -15.40 -12.74
CA GLU A 65 5.02 -15.25 -12.98
C GLU A 65 4.23 -14.90 -11.71
N GLY A 66 4.38 -15.68 -10.64
CA GLY A 66 3.68 -15.40 -9.37
C GLY A 66 4.10 -14.08 -8.71
N HIS A 67 5.36 -13.66 -8.88
CA HIS A 67 5.83 -12.36 -8.38
C HIS A 67 5.17 -11.19 -9.12
N ARG A 68 5.03 -11.30 -10.44
CA ARG A 68 4.32 -10.32 -11.26
C ARG A 68 2.84 -10.30 -10.93
N GLU A 69 2.21 -11.46 -10.80
CA GLU A 69 0.80 -11.55 -10.42
C GLU A 69 0.54 -10.87 -9.07
N ARG A 70 1.36 -11.16 -8.05
CA ARG A 70 1.24 -10.50 -6.74
C ARG A 70 1.43 -8.99 -6.83
N PHE A 71 2.40 -8.52 -7.62
CA PHE A 71 2.60 -7.09 -7.84
C PHE A 71 1.38 -6.45 -8.52
N TYR A 72 0.83 -7.06 -9.58
CA TYR A 72 -0.36 -6.54 -10.24
C TYR A 72 -1.61 -6.57 -9.37
N ASN A 73 -1.75 -7.57 -8.50
CA ASN A 73 -2.87 -7.65 -7.57
C ASN A 73 -2.94 -6.46 -6.60
N GLN A 74 -1.82 -5.78 -6.32
CA GLN A 74 -1.80 -4.57 -5.47
C GLN A 74 -2.49 -3.36 -6.12
N PHE A 75 -2.71 -3.38 -7.44
CA PHE A 75 -3.32 -2.29 -8.21
C PHE A 75 -4.74 -2.62 -8.70
N LYS A 76 -5.29 -3.78 -8.29
CA LYS A 76 -6.68 -4.12 -8.57
C LYS A 76 -7.58 -3.31 -7.63
N LEU A 77 -8.52 -2.57 -8.23
CA LEU A 77 -9.59 -1.82 -7.55
C LEU A 77 -10.64 -2.76 -6.97
#